data_AF-A0A9E8D9F4-F1
#
_entry.id   AF-A0A9E8D9F4-F1
#
_cell.length_a   1.000
_cell.length_b   1.000
_cell.length_c   1.000
_cell.angle_alpha   90.00
_cell.angle_beta   90.00
_cell.angle_gamma   90.00
#
_symmetry.space_group_name_H-M   'P 1'
#
loop_
_entity.id
_entity.type
_entity.pdbx_description
1 polymer ?
#
loop_
_entity_poly.entity_id
_entity_poly.type
_entity_poly.pdbx_seq_one_letter_code
_entity_poly.pdbx_strand_id
1 'polypeptide(L)'
;MTSPDSAQESPSPRPGPTRPRRGYGAVMKFVRRLHMYLGLLVFPWVLLFGMSGVLFNHPEIGREIERRDLSPQELSTLTGLKPWNPDEIAQKVVTQLNAGSPGGYTLDAAAPSEFSGWPLLAAPSQAGGRHVLILSLDDGNATLSTHAPEPKSSPPPFAGAKIELPEYGMAAVQDQVKELLPKLGIDASGTLQAHPKVHPELRFRVRDGNDRAWNVVYDLGTGQVDGRPAGPGQLRLVELLGRLHKTHHFPVHGDMAWLFALFADITGITLVVWALSGLAMWWQMKPTRVIGALAIAVAVAAAALVMRGTATEIQFGNVQGEGP
;
A
#
# COMPACT_ATOMS: atom_id res chain seq x y z
N MET A 1 32.82 -74.29 -56.11
CA MET A 1 31.77 -73.69 -55.27
C MET A 1 32.30 -72.36 -54.78
N THR A 2 31.71 -71.30 -55.31
CA THR A 2 32.03 -69.89 -55.09
C THR A 2 31.58 -69.45 -53.68
N SER A 3 32.38 -68.60 -53.03
CA SER A 3 31.89 -67.73 -51.95
C SER A 3 32.56 -66.36 -52.09
N PRO A 4 31.82 -65.28 -51.79
CA PRO A 4 31.96 -64.02 -52.51
C PRO A 4 32.69 -62.94 -51.71
N ASP A 5 33.21 -61.98 -52.47
CA ASP A 5 33.45 -60.56 -52.19
C ASP A 5 33.57 -60.09 -50.73
N SER A 6 34.80 -59.73 -50.39
CA SER A 6 35.14 -58.86 -49.26
C SER A 6 34.87 -57.40 -49.64
N ALA A 7 33.67 -56.90 -49.35
CA ALA A 7 33.41 -55.46 -49.40
C ALA A 7 34.07 -54.78 -48.18
N GLN A 8 35.14 -54.02 -48.43
CA GLN A 8 35.75 -53.11 -47.46
C GLN A 8 34.77 -51.99 -47.10
N GLU A 9 34.21 -52.03 -45.89
CA GLU A 9 33.56 -50.86 -45.29
C GLU A 9 34.63 -49.79 -44.98
N SER A 10 34.48 -48.63 -45.61
CA SER A 10 35.29 -47.45 -45.30
C SER A 10 34.89 -46.90 -43.92
N PRO A 11 35.84 -46.58 -43.01
CA PRO A 11 35.51 -46.09 -41.69
C PRO A 11 34.84 -44.71 -41.78
N SER A 12 33.66 -44.58 -41.18
CA SER A 12 32.93 -43.32 -41.07
C SER A 12 33.78 -42.23 -40.39
N PRO A 13 33.76 -40.98 -40.87
CA PRO A 13 34.55 -39.90 -40.28
C PRO A 13 34.03 -39.59 -38.87
N ARG A 14 34.92 -39.63 -37.88
CA ARG A 14 34.59 -39.26 -36.49
C ARG A 14 34.17 -37.79 -36.45
N PRO A 15 33.04 -37.44 -35.79
CA PRO A 15 32.64 -36.04 -35.65
C PRO A 15 33.71 -35.27 -34.87
N GLY A 16 34.24 -34.21 -35.48
CA GLY A 16 35.23 -33.34 -34.86
C GLY A 16 34.66 -32.62 -33.61
N PRO A 17 35.51 -32.25 -32.64
CA PRO A 17 35.08 -31.63 -31.40
C PRO A 17 34.38 -30.29 -31.69
N THR A 18 33.13 -30.17 -31.27
CA THR A 18 32.36 -28.92 -31.31
C THR A 18 33.05 -27.87 -30.43
N ARG A 19 33.58 -26.80 -31.05
CA ARG A 19 34.21 -25.69 -30.32
C ARG A 19 33.21 -25.10 -29.31
N PRO A 20 33.53 -25.03 -28.01
CA PRO A 20 32.60 -24.53 -27.02
C PRO A 20 32.37 -23.03 -27.21
N ARG A 21 31.10 -22.62 -27.07
CA ARG A 21 30.59 -21.24 -27.16
C ARG A 21 31.24 -20.31 -26.13
N ARG A 22 32.48 -19.88 -26.38
CA ARG A 22 33.31 -19.08 -25.45
C ARG A 22 32.67 -17.75 -25.07
N GLY A 23 31.93 -17.13 -26.00
CA GLY A 23 31.20 -15.87 -25.77
C GLY A 23 29.99 -16.02 -24.84
N TYR A 24 29.21 -17.09 -25.00
CA TYR A 24 28.04 -17.37 -24.14
C TYR A 24 28.45 -17.53 -22.67
N GLY A 25 29.56 -18.21 -22.41
CA GLY A 25 30.10 -18.37 -21.05
C GLY A 25 30.55 -17.05 -20.41
N ALA A 26 31.09 -16.11 -21.18
CA ALA A 26 31.51 -14.80 -20.67
C ALA A 26 30.29 -13.91 -20.36
N VAL A 27 29.31 -13.87 -21.27
CA VAL A 27 28.06 -13.11 -21.08
C VAL A 27 27.28 -13.64 -19.89
N MET A 28 27.12 -14.97 -19.75
CA MET A 28 26.41 -15.55 -18.60
C MET A 28 27.13 -15.31 -17.26
N LYS A 29 28.46 -15.21 -17.25
CA LYS A 29 29.23 -14.80 -16.05
C LYS A 29 28.96 -13.34 -15.69
N PHE A 30 28.89 -12.46 -16.68
CA PHE A 30 28.55 -11.06 -16.46
C PHE A 30 27.12 -10.90 -15.94
N VAL A 31 26.14 -11.52 -16.59
CA VAL A 31 24.73 -11.51 -16.17
C VAL A 31 24.58 -12.02 -14.73
N ARG A 32 25.26 -13.11 -14.38
CA ARG A 32 25.25 -13.64 -13.00
C ARG A 32 25.81 -12.65 -11.98
N ARG A 33 26.92 -11.97 -12.30
CA ARG A 33 27.52 -10.96 -11.43
C ARG A 33 26.61 -9.74 -11.31
N LEU A 34 26.05 -9.26 -12.41
CA LEU A 34 25.14 -8.13 -12.43
C LEU A 34 23.88 -8.44 -11.62
N HIS A 35 23.24 -9.59 -11.85
CA HIS A 35 22.08 -10.05 -11.07
C HIS A 35 22.40 -10.14 -9.58
N MET A 36 23.56 -10.68 -9.20
CA MET A 36 23.96 -10.76 -7.80
C MET A 36 24.16 -9.36 -7.19
N TYR A 37 24.91 -8.46 -7.84
CA TYR A 37 25.17 -7.13 -7.27
C TYR A 37 23.92 -6.24 -7.24
N LEU A 38 23.07 -6.29 -8.28
CA LEU A 38 21.77 -5.63 -8.26
C LEU A 38 20.86 -6.23 -7.20
N GLY A 39 20.87 -7.56 -7.03
CA GLY A 39 20.15 -8.25 -5.97
C GLY A 39 20.58 -7.80 -4.58
N LEU A 40 21.88 -7.67 -4.32
CA LEU A 40 22.40 -7.16 -3.05
C LEU A 40 22.08 -5.68 -2.81
N LEU A 41 22.07 -4.87 -3.87
CA LEU A 41 21.74 -3.45 -3.79
C LEU A 41 20.25 -3.25 -3.44
N VAL A 42 19.37 -4.05 -4.04
CA VAL A 42 17.92 -3.94 -3.87
C VAL A 42 17.41 -4.80 -2.70
N PHE A 43 18.23 -5.71 -2.17
CA PHE A 43 17.96 -6.58 -1.02
C PHE A 43 17.21 -5.89 0.14
N PRO A 44 17.73 -4.78 0.73
CA PRO A 44 17.08 -4.19 1.91
C PRO A 44 15.70 -3.64 1.58
N TRP A 45 15.49 -3.16 0.34
CA TRP A 45 14.21 -2.65 -0.13
C TRP A 45 13.19 -3.76 -0.31
N VAL A 46 13.59 -4.83 -1.00
CA VAL A 46 12.73 -5.99 -1.25
C VAL A 46 12.34 -6.69 0.04
N LEU A 47 13.28 -6.79 1.00
CA LEU A 47 13.00 -7.31 2.33
C LEU A 47 11.98 -6.44 3.08
N LEU A 48 12.20 -5.11 3.09
CA LEU A 48 11.30 -4.16 3.74
C LEU A 48 9.88 -4.19 3.14
N PHE A 49 9.77 -4.15 1.80
CA PHE A 49 8.48 -4.21 1.11
C PHE A 49 7.78 -5.55 1.34
N GLY A 50 8.49 -6.68 1.21
CA GLY A 50 7.93 -8.01 1.47
C GLY A 50 7.41 -8.16 2.90
N MET A 51 8.19 -7.73 3.89
CA MET A 51 7.75 -7.73 5.30
C MET A 51 6.56 -6.79 5.55
N SER A 52 6.58 -5.60 4.94
CA SER A 52 5.49 -4.63 5.11
C SER A 52 4.17 -5.12 4.52
N GLY A 53 4.20 -5.87 3.40
CA GLY A 53 3.01 -6.48 2.79
C GLY A 53 2.39 -7.54 3.70
N VAL A 54 3.21 -8.45 4.24
CA VAL A 54 2.74 -9.45 5.20
C VAL A 54 2.12 -8.80 6.43
N LEU A 55 2.79 -7.79 7.02
CA LEU A 55 2.25 -7.07 8.18
C LEU A 55 0.97 -6.26 7.87
N PHE A 56 0.78 -5.86 6.61
CA PHE A 56 -0.41 -5.14 6.19
C PHE A 56 -1.61 -6.09 6.00
N ASN A 57 -1.39 -7.25 5.36
CA ASN A 57 -2.41 -8.27 5.16
C ASN A 57 -2.80 -8.97 6.47
N HIS A 58 -1.89 -8.98 7.44
CA HIS A 58 -2.07 -9.59 8.75
C HIS A 58 -1.98 -8.54 9.88
N PRO A 59 -3.01 -7.68 10.03
CA PRO A 59 -3.00 -6.61 11.03
C PRO A 59 -2.93 -7.12 12.48
N GLU A 60 -3.25 -8.40 12.72
CA GLU A 60 -3.07 -9.09 14.00
C GLU A 60 -1.59 -9.23 14.42
N ILE A 61 -0.64 -9.15 13.48
CA ILE A 61 0.78 -9.28 13.80
C ILE A 61 1.29 -7.99 14.45
N GLY A 62 1.53 -8.04 15.76
CA GLY A 62 2.07 -6.93 16.53
C GLY A 62 1.05 -5.86 16.92
N ARG A 63 -0.25 -6.14 16.74
CA ARG A 63 -1.36 -5.34 17.30
C ARG A 63 -2.23 -6.22 18.17
N GLU A 64 -2.68 -5.66 19.28
CA GLU A 64 -3.66 -6.32 20.16
C GLU A 64 -5.05 -6.13 19.56
N ILE A 65 -5.47 -7.09 18.74
CA ILE A 65 -6.80 -7.16 18.15
C ILE A 65 -7.44 -8.47 18.61
N GLU A 66 -8.50 -8.36 19.39
CA GLU A 66 -9.32 -9.52 19.74
C GLU A 66 -10.42 -9.65 18.69
N ARG A 67 -10.52 -10.80 18.02
CA ARG A 67 -11.53 -11.07 16.99
C ARG A 67 -12.50 -12.15 17.48
N ARG A 68 -13.79 -11.90 17.30
CA ARG A 68 -14.86 -12.86 17.50
C ARG A 68 -15.75 -12.89 16.27
N ASP A 69 -15.91 -14.07 15.69
CA ASP A 69 -16.86 -14.30 14.61
C ASP A 69 -18.23 -14.65 15.21
N LEU A 70 -19.27 -14.05 14.65
CA LEU A 70 -20.67 -14.24 15.01
C LEU A 70 -21.36 -15.00 13.88
N SER A 71 -21.92 -16.15 14.21
CA SER A 71 -22.69 -16.94 13.23
C SER A 71 -24.01 -16.23 12.87
N PRO A 72 -24.61 -16.53 11.71
CA PRO A 72 -25.91 -15.95 11.34
C PRO A 72 -27.00 -16.23 12.37
N GLN A 73 -26.98 -17.40 13.02
CA GLN A 73 -27.94 -17.76 14.06
C GLN A 73 -27.73 -16.91 15.31
N GLU A 74 -26.48 -16.70 15.73
CA GLU A 74 -26.15 -15.88 16.87
C GLU A 74 -26.53 -14.42 16.62
N LEU A 75 -26.17 -13.87 15.45
CA LEU A 75 -26.48 -12.49 15.10
C LEU A 75 -28.00 -12.25 15.02
N SER A 76 -28.74 -13.15 14.39
CA SER A 76 -30.20 -13.11 14.33
C SER A 76 -30.83 -13.20 15.73
N THR A 77 -30.29 -14.05 16.60
CA THR A 77 -30.79 -14.16 18.00
C THR A 77 -30.56 -12.87 18.78
N LEU A 78 -29.42 -12.22 18.58
CA LEU A 78 -29.04 -11.01 19.31
C LEU A 78 -29.71 -9.73 18.80
N THR A 79 -29.95 -9.64 17.49
CA THR A 79 -30.35 -8.38 16.83
C THR A 79 -31.65 -8.47 16.04
N GLY A 80 -32.13 -9.68 15.76
CA GLY A 80 -33.22 -9.92 14.81
C GLY A 80 -32.81 -9.74 13.34
N LEU A 81 -31.54 -9.44 13.06
CA LEU A 81 -31.04 -9.26 11.69
C LEU A 81 -31.16 -10.59 10.93
N LYS A 82 -31.83 -10.53 9.78
CA LYS A 82 -31.90 -11.61 8.81
C LYS A 82 -31.05 -11.25 7.60
N PRO A 83 -30.45 -12.23 6.92
CA PRO A 83 -29.78 -11.98 5.66
C PRO A 83 -30.75 -11.38 4.63
N TRP A 84 -30.24 -10.47 3.81
CA TRP A 84 -30.96 -9.73 2.78
C TRP A 84 -30.73 -10.41 1.43
N ASN A 85 -31.80 -10.53 0.66
CA ASN A 85 -31.72 -11.01 -0.71
C ASN A 85 -31.39 -9.84 -1.66
N PRO A 86 -30.22 -9.82 -2.31
CA PRO A 86 -29.83 -8.73 -3.19
C PRO A 86 -30.77 -8.58 -4.40
N ASP A 87 -31.30 -9.69 -4.94
CA ASP A 87 -32.24 -9.65 -6.07
C ASP A 87 -33.57 -8.99 -5.69
N GLU A 88 -34.09 -9.29 -4.50
CA GLU A 88 -35.31 -8.67 -4.00
C GLU A 88 -35.16 -7.16 -3.82
N ILE A 89 -33.99 -6.71 -3.37
CA ILE A 89 -33.69 -5.29 -3.19
C ILE A 89 -33.50 -4.61 -4.56
N ALA A 90 -32.73 -5.21 -5.46
CA ALA A 90 -32.53 -4.70 -6.81
C ALA A 90 -33.87 -4.54 -7.55
N GLN A 91 -34.77 -5.53 -7.42
CA GLN A 91 -36.11 -5.47 -8.01
C GLN A 91 -36.94 -4.32 -7.43
N LYS A 92 -36.87 -4.08 -6.12
CA LYS A 92 -37.53 -2.94 -5.48
C LYS A 92 -36.99 -1.60 -5.99
N VAL A 93 -35.66 -1.49 -6.16
CA VAL A 93 -35.02 -0.29 -6.72
C VAL A 93 -35.50 -0.03 -8.16
N VAL A 94 -35.47 -1.04 -9.03
CA VAL A 94 -35.97 -0.91 -10.41
C VAL A 94 -37.45 -0.53 -10.46
N THR A 95 -38.26 -1.14 -9.59
CA THR A 95 -39.69 -0.80 -9.48
C THR A 95 -39.89 0.68 -9.12
N GLN A 96 -39.11 1.21 -8.19
CA GLN A 96 -39.17 2.63 -7.81
C GLN A 96 -38.65 3.56 -8.91
N LEU A 97 -37.58 3.19 -9.61
CA LEU A 97 -37.06 3.96 -10.75
C LEU A 97 -38.13 4.08 -11.85
N ASN A 98 -38.86 3.00 -12.13
CA ASN A 98 -39.92 2.99 -13.13
C ASN A 98 -41.17 3.77 -12.69
N ALA A 99 -41.41 3.95 -11.38
CA ALA A 99 -42.52 4.76 -10.90
C ALA A 99 -42.34 6.26 -11.18
N GLY A 100 -41.11 6.73 -11.40
CA GLY A 100 -40.77 8.15 -11.62
C GLY A 100 -40.08 8.46 -12.95
N SER A 101 -39.85 7.49 -13.82
CA SER A 101 -39.09 7.66 -15.06
C SER A 101 -39.77 6.98 -16.26
N PRO A 102 -39.77 7.60 -17.45
CA PRO A 102 -40.30 7.00 -18.68
C PRO A 102 -39.41 5.88 -19.25
N GLY A 103 -38.23 5.62 -18.67
CA GLY A 103 -37.18 4.78 -19.25
C GLY A 103 -37.43 3.27 -19.27
N GLY A 104 -38.41 2.74 -18.53
CA GLY A 104 -38.77 1.32 -18.57
C GLY A 104 -37.61 0.36 -18.25
N TYR A 105 -36.93 0.59 -17.13
CA TYR A 105 -35.75 -0.19 -16.72
C TYR A 105 -36.11 -1.61 -16.30
N THR A 106 -35.23 -2.57 -16.61
CA THR A 106 -35.32 -3.97 -16.19
C THR A 106 -33.98 -4.44 -15.65
N LEU A 107 -33.98 -5.41 -14.75
CA LEU A 107 -32.76 -6.09 -14.33
C LEU A 107 -32.21 -6.91 -15.51
N ASP A 108 -30.88 -6.91 -15.66
CA ASP A 108 -30.20 -7.75 -16.64
C ASP A 108 -30.00 -9.16 -16.05
N ALA A 109 -30.69 -10.14 -16.61
CA ALA A 109 -30.60 -11.53 -16.15
C ALA A 109 -29.21 -12.16 -16.37
N ALA A 110 -28.35 -11.56 -17.21
CA ALA A 110 -26.98 -12.02 -17.41
C ALA A 110 -26.03 -11.61 -16.27
N ALA A 111 -26.45 -10.69 -15.39
CA ALA A 111 -25.64 -10.19 -14.27
C ALA A 111 -26.42 -10.37 -12.95
N PRO A 112 -26.02 -11.32 -12.09
CA PRO A 112 -26.70 -11.51 -10.80
C PRO A 112 -26.52 -10.27 -9.91
N SER A 113 -27.53 -9.99 -9.08
CA SER A 113 -27.42 -8.89 -8.11
C SER A 113 -26.56 -9.32 -6.93
N GLU A 114 -25.60 -8.50 -6.54
CA GLU A 114 -24.74 -8.75 -5.39
C GLU A 114 -24.51 -7.47 -4.58
N PHE A 115 -24.22 -7.63 -3.29
CA PHE A 115 -23.71 -6.53 -2.50
C PHE A 115 -22.20 -6.39 -2.75
N SER A 116 -21.76 -5.16 -3.02
CA SER A 116 -20.34 -4.83 -3.10
C SER A 116 -19.92 -4.07 -1.84
N GLY A 117 -18.84 -4.53 -1.21
CA GLY A 117 -18.38 -3.98 0.07
C GLY A 117 -19.18 -4.48 1.27
N TRP A 118 -18.91 -3.90 2.43
CA TRP A 118 -19.45 -4.36 3.71
C TRP A 118 -19.79 -3.19 4.63
N PRO A 119 -20.95 -3.24 5.31
CA PRO A 119 -21.22 -2.36 6.43
C PRO A 119 -20.14 -2.52 7.51
N LEU A 120 -19.47 -1.42 7.81
CA LEU A 120 -18.54 -1.30 8.92
C LEU A 120 -19.15 -0.35 9.94
N LEU A 121 -19.41 -0.88 11.13
CA LEU A 121 -19.92 -0.12 12.27
C LEU A 121 -18.84 -0.06 13.33
N ALA A 122 -18.56 1.13 13.86
CA ALA A 122 -17.55 1.32 14.90
C ALA A 122 -18.16 2.02 16.12
N ALA A 123 -17.78 1.56 17.31
CA ALA A 123 -18.15 2.15 18.58
C ALA A 123 -16.93 2.28 19.51
N PRO A 124 -16.83 3.35 20.32
CA PRO A 124 -15.76 3.46 21.30
C PRO A 124 -15.89 2.38 22.39
N SER A 125 -14.76 1.85 22.86
CA SER A 125 -14.73 0.93 24.00
C SER A 125 -14.62 1.68 25.32
N GLN A 126 -15.24 1.13 26.38
CA GLN A 126 -15.18 1.68 27.75
C GLN A 126 -13.75 1.65 28.32
N ALA A 127 -12.94 0.67 27.93
CA ALA A 127 -11.54 0.55 28.35
C ALA A 127 -10.57 1.43 27.54
N GLY A 128 -11.09 2.29 26.65
CA GLY A 128 -10.32 2.94 25.59
C GLY A 128 -10.18 2.04 24.36
N GLY A 129 -10.06 2.65 23.18
CA GLY A 129 -10.04 1.94 21.89
C GLY A 129 -11.40 1.89 21.21
N ARG A 130 -11.60 0.91 20.33
CA ARG A 130 -12.84 0.78 19.55
C ARG A 130 -13.24 -0.67 19.32
N HIS A 131 -14.54 -0.91 19.29
CA HIS A 131 -15.15 -2.10 18.73
C HIS A 131 -15.53 -1.80 17.28
N VAL A 132 -15.18 -2.71 16.37
CA VAL A 132 -15.52 -2.63 14.96
C VAL A 132 -16.30 -3.90 14.61
N LEU A 133 -17.51 -3.72 14.08
CA LEU A 133 -18.36 -4.79 13.58
C LEU A 133 -18.40 -4.68 12.06
N ILE A 134 -17.99 -5.74 11.38
CA ILE A 134 -18.13 -5.89 9.93
C ILE A 134 -19.24 -6.93 9.70
N LEU A 135 -20.22 -6.60 8.88
CA LEU A 135 -21.38 -7.46 8.62
C LEU A 135 -21.41 -7.92 7.16
N SER A 136 -21.80 -9.17 6.94
CA SER A 136 -22.30 -9.65 5.65
C SER A 136 -23.81 -9.48 5.64
N LEU A 137 -24.31 -8.76 4.63
CA LEU A 137 -25.75 -8.54 4.47
C LEU A 137 -26.44 -9.75 3.85
N ASP A 138 -25.76 -10.49 2.98
CA ASP A 138 -26.25 -11.63 2.21
C ASP A 138 -26.29 -12.95 2.98
N ASP A 139 -25.27 -13.22 3.81
CA ASP A 139 -25.21 -14.45 4.62
C ASP A 139 -25.57 -14.22 6.09
N GLY A 140 -25.60 -12.94 6.53
CA GLY A 140 -25.91 -12.57 7.91
C GLY A 140 -24.81 -12.94 8.91
N ASN A 141 -23.59 -13.22 8.45
CA ASN A 141 -22.44 -13.39 9.32
C ASN A 141 -21.92 -12.00 9.78
N ALA A 142 -21.16 -11.98 10.87
CA ALA A 142 -20.45 -10.77 11.26
C ALA A 142 -19.15 -11.09 12.00
N THR A 143 -18.17 -10.19 11.88
CA THR A 143 -16.92 -10.25 12.64
C THR A 143 -16.84 -9.03 13.55
N LEU A 144 -16.79 -9.27 14.85
CA LEU A 144 -16.54 -8.26 15.86
C LEU A 144 -15.05 -8.24 16.20
N SER A 145 -14.41 -7.09 16.03
CA SER A 145 -13.01 -6.86 16.38
C SER A 145 -12.91 -5.79 17.47
N THR A 146 -12.19 -6.09 18.54
CA THR A 146 -11.87 -5.14 19.61
C THR A 146 -10.43 -4.69 19.44
N HIS A 147 -10.25 -3.39 19.26
CA HIS A 147 -8.94 -2.76 19.13
C HIS A 147 -8.60 -2.06 20.45
N ALA A 148 -7.41 -2.35 20.98
CA ALA A 148 -6.83 -1.60 22.08
C ALA A 148 -6.77 -0.09 21.76
N PRO A 149 -6.79 0.79 22.77
CA PRO A 149 -6.63 2.22 22.55
C PRO A 149 -5.30 2.49 21.83
N GLU A 150 -5.40 3.13 20.66
CA GLU A 150 -4.22 3.73 20.07
C GLU A 150 -3.68 4.78 21.04
N PRO A 151 -2.34 4.95 21.14
CA PRO A 151 -1.74 5.99 21.97
C PRO A 151 -2.25 7.35 21.49
N LYS A 152 -3.27 7.89 22.17
CA LYS A 152 -3.81 9.21 21.85
C LYS A 152 -2.73 10.24 22.13
N SER A 153 -2.17 10.81 21.06
CA SER A 153 -1.43 12.05 21.18
C SER A 153 -2.43 13.15 21.53
N SER A 154 -2.21 13.86 22.64
CA SER A 154 -3.06 15.01 22.96
C SER A 154 -3.06 15.97 21.77
N PRO A 155 -4.25 16.44 21.31
CA PRO A 155 -4.30 17.37 20.20
C PRO A 155 -3.47 18.61 20.55
N PRO A 156 -2.80 19.23 19.56
CA PRO A 156 -2.10 20.47 19.82
C PRO A 156 -3.07 21.53 20.32
N PRO A 157 -2.59 22.51 21.12
CA PRO A 157 -3.42 23.61 21.61
C PRO A 157 -4.02 24.49 20.50
N PHE A 158 -3.55 24.31 19.25
CA PHE A 158 -3.97 25.03 18.06
C PHE A 158 -4.74 24.16 17.05
N ALA A 159 -5.08 22.90 17.38
CA ALA A 159 -5.80 22.01 16.47
C ALA A 159 -7.12 22.62 15.97
N GLY A 160 -7.27 22.77 14.66
CA GLY A 160 -8.48 23.33 14.03
C GLY A 160 -8.57 24.86 14.10
N ALA A 161 -7.54 25.55 14.57
CA ALA A 161 -7.48 27.00 14.50
C ALA A 161 -7.44 27.44 13.02
N LYS A 162 -8.16 28.51 12.69
CA LYS A 162 -8.13 29.10 11.35
C LYS A 162 -7.34 30.39 11.38
N ILE A 163 -6.28 30.47 10.58
CA ILE A 163 -5.45 31.67 10.42
C ILE A 163 -5.64 32.20 9.00
N GLU A 164 -6.13 33.43 8.90
CA GLU A 164 -6.36 34.10 7.63
C GLU A 164 -5.08 34.81 7.17
N LEU A 165 -4.47 34.27 6.11
CA LEU A 165 -3.31 34.85 5.44
C LEU A 165 -3.69 35.08 3.96
N PRO A 166 -4.49 36.12 3.65
CA PRO A 166 -5.04 36.31 2.31
C PRO A 166 -3.96 36.43 1.23
N GLU A 167 -2.81 37.00 1.56
CA GLU A 167 -1.66 37.14 0.65
C GLU A 167 -0.98 35.82 0.29
N TYR A 168 -1.14 34.79 1.13
CA TYR A 168 -0.47 33.48 1.00
C TYR A 168 -1.46 32.33 0.74
N GLY A 169 -2.74 32.63 0.52
CA GLY A 169 -3.77 31.64 0.20
C GLY A 169 -3.80 31.26 -1.29
N MET A 170 -4.51 30.17 -1.61
CA MET A 170 -4.64 29.72 -3.00
C MET A 170 -5.28 30.75 -3.93
N ALA A 171 -6.18 31.59 -3.43
CA ALA A 171 -6.75 32.70 -4.20
C ALA A 171 -5.68 33.70 -4.67
N ALA A 172 -4.75 34.08 -3.79
CA ALA A 172 -3.64 34.96 -4.17
C ALA A 172 -2.70 34.32 -5.19
N VAL A 173 -2.45 33.01 -5.09
CA VAL A 173 -1.66 32.27 -6.08
C VAL A 173 -2.36 32.28 -7.44
N GLN A 174 -3.67 32.00 -7.49
CA GLN A 174 -4.45 32.06 -8.73
C GLN A 174 -4.36 33.44 -9.39
N ASP A 175 -4.50 34.49 -8.59
CA ASP A 175 -4.41 35.88 -9.08
C ASP A 175 -3.03 36.21 -9.65
N GLN A 176 -1.96 35.70 -9.04
CA GLN A 176 -0.58 35.90 -9.51
C GLN A 176 -0.31 35.17 -10.83
N VAL A 177 -0.91 34.01 -11.06
CA VAL A 177 -0.67 33.19 -12.26
C VAL A 177 -1.74 33.34 -13.35
N LYS A 178 -2.76 34.19 -13.16
CA LYS A 178 -3.89 34.33 -14.10
C LYS A 178 -3.47 34.70 -15.53
N GLU A 179 -2.36 35.43 -15.68
CA GLU A 179 -1.82 35.84 -16.99
C GLU A 179 -0.78 34.86 -17.57
N LEU A 180 -0.51 33.74 -16.90
CA LEU A 180 0.54 32.82 -17.31
C LEU A 180 0.23 32.17 -18.67
N LEU A 181 -0.99 31.64 -18.86
CA LEU A 181 -1.37 30.98 -20.12
C LEU A 181 -1.32 31.94 -21.33
N PRO A 182 -1.88 33.17 -21.25
CA PRO A 182 -1.73 34.15 -22.31
C PRO A 182 -0.27 34.52 -22.61
N LYS A 183 0.57 34.71 -21.58
CA LYS A 183 2.00 35.04 -21.76
C LYS A 183 2.79 33.91 -22.42
N LEU A 184 2.33 32.67 -22.28
CA LEU A 184 2.90 31.50 -22.94
C LEU A 184 2.32 31.24 -24.34
N GLY A 185 1.35 32.05 -24.81
CA GLY A 185 0.69 31.86 -26.09
C GLY A 185 -0.22 30.63 -26.14
N ILE A 186 -0.69 30.15 -24.98
CA ILE A 186 -1.59 29.00 -24.89
C ILE A 186 -3.04 29.50 -24.93
N ASP A 187 -3.78 29.07 -25.95
CA ASP A 187 -5.21 29.36 -26.10
C ASP A 187 -6.03 28.43 -25.20
N ALA A 188 -6.55 28.97 -24.10
CA ALA A 188 -7.36 28.25 -23.13
C ALA A 188 -8.72 28.96 -22.95
N SER A 189 -9.78 28.17 -22.78
CA SER A 189 -11.16 28.67 -22.62
C SER A 189 -11.42 29.37 -21.27
N GLY A 190 -10.44 29.39 -20.36
CA GLY A 190 -10.56 29.99 -19.03
C GLY A 190 -9.21 30.18 -18.34
N THR A 191 -9.27 30.75 -17.14
CA THR A 191 -8.09 30.97 -16.28
C THR A 191 -7.75 29.71 -15.47
N LEU A 192 -6.50 29.60 -15.04
CA LEU A 192 -6.08 28.53 -14.13
C LEU A 192 -6.83 28.65 -12.80
N GLN A 193 -7.47 27.55 -12.38
CA GLN A 193 -8.21 27.48 -11.14
C GLN A 193 -7.51 26.57 -10.13
N ALA A 194 -7.53 26.95 -8.85
CA ALA A 194 -7.06 26.11 -7.77
C ALA A 194 -7.92 24.85 -7.70
N HIS A 195 -7.28 23.71 -7.51
CA HIS A 195 -7.99 22.44 -7.41
C HIS A 195 -8.75 22.37 -6.08
N PRO A 196 -10.05 21.98 -6.04
CA PRO A 196 -10.87 22.10 -4.82
C PRO A 196 -10.41 21.21 -3.66
N LYS A 197 -9.64 20.16 -3.93
CA LYS A 197 -9.18 19.18 -2.93
C LYS A 197 -7.65 19.04 -2.82
N VAL A 198 -6.89 19.71 -3.68
CA VAL A 198 -5.43 19.53 -3.74
C VAL A 198 -4.82 20.89 -3.49
N HIS A 199 -4.45 21.10 -2.23
CA HIS A 199 -3.90 22.35 -1.74
C HIS A 199 -2.51 22.09 -1.15
N PRO A 200 -1.56 23.02 -1.35
CA PRO A 200 -0.26 22.93 -0.70
C PRO A 200 -0.42 23.17 0.81
N GLU A 201 0.49 22.56 1.56
CA GLU A 201 0.58 22.71 3.01
C GLU A 201 1.94 23.32 3.39
N LEU A 202 1.95 24.28 4.30
CA LEU A 202 3.15 24.76 4.96
C LEU A 202 3.43 23.92 6.20
N ARG A 203 4.63 23.33 6.27
CA ARG A 203 5.07 22.45 7.37
C ARG A 203 6.22 23.10 8.13
N PHE A 204 6.08 23.21 9.44
CA PHE A 204 7.10 23.84 10.28
C PHE A 204 7.05 23.31 11.71
N ARG A 205 8.11 23.55 12.49
CA ARG A 205 8.19 23.13 13.89
C ARG A 205 8.07 24.33 14.82
N VAL A 206 7.24 24.22 15.84
CA VAL A 206 7.13 25.22 16.91
C VAL A 206 7.44 24.59 18.26
N ARG A 207 7.78 25.42 19.25
CA ARG A 207 7.78 25.02 20.66
C ARG A 207 6.72 25.82 21.40
N ASP A 208 6.02 25.18 22.32
CA ASP A 208 5.07 25.87 23.20
C ASP A 208 5.77 26.47 24.44
N GLY A 209 4.99 27.17 25.28
CA GLY A 209 5.50 27.77 26.52
C GLY A 209 6.03 26.79 27.56
N ASN A 210 5.82 25.48 27.38
CA ASN A 210 6.34 24.41 28.23
C ASN A 210 7.54 23.69 27.57
N ASP A 211 8.16 24.30 26.56
CA ASP A 211 9.26 23.77 25.75
C ASP A 211 8.93 22.47 24.98
N ARG A 212 7.64 22.14 24.81
CA ARG A 212 7.25 20.97 24.01
C ARG A 212 7.30 21.34 22.54
N ALA A 213 7.97 20.51 21.75
CA ALA A 213 8.04 20.70 20.31
C ALA A 213 6.82 20.10 19.59
N TRP A 214 6.38 20.74 18.51
CA TRP A 214 5.23 20.37 17.69
C TRP A 214 5.57 20.50 16.21
N ASN A 215 5.22 19.49 15.41
CA ASN A 215 5.23 19.55 13.95
C ASN A 215 3.87 20.08 13.49
N VAL A 216 3.84 21.29 12.95
CA VAL A 216 2.66 22.05 12.55
C VAL A 216 2.45 21.96 11.05
N VAL A 217 1.20 21.85 10.65
CA VAL A 217 0.72 21.91 9.27
C VAL A 217 -0.25 23.08 9.16
N TYR A 218 -0.04 23.93 8.16
CA TYR A 218 -0.96 25.00 7.76
C TYR A 218 -1.41 24.76 6.32
N ASP A 219 -2.71 24.59 6.11
CA ASP A 219 -3.31 24.38 4.80
C ASP A 219 -3.54 25.73 4.10
N LEU A 220 -2.92 25.95 2.92
CA LEU A 220 -3.01 27.22 2.19
C LEU A 220 -4.36 27.40 1.45
N GLY A 221 -5.12 26.33 1.27
CA GLY A 221 -6.46 26.37 0.70
C GLY A 221 -7.52 26.75 1.74
N THR A 222 -7.44 26.17 2.94
CA THR A 222 -8.47 26.35 3.99
C THR A 222 -8.08 27.34 5.08
N GLY A 223 -6.79 27.62 5.25
CA GLY A 223 -6.25 28.40 6.36
C GLY A 223 -6.27 27.66 7.70
N GLN A 224 -6.55 26.34 7.71
CA GLN A 224 -6.56 25.55 8.94
C GLN A 224 -5.15 25.23 9.42
N VAL A 225 -4.96 25.25 10.74
CA VAL A 225 -3.74 24.83 11.42
C VAL A 225 -4.02 23.56 12.20
N ASP A 226 -3.15 22.57 12.04
CA ASP A 226 -3.15 21.35 12.83
C ASP A 226 -1.71 20.89 13.07
N GLY A 227 -1.50 19.81 13.82
CA GLY A 227 -0.15 19.30 14.04
C GLY A 227 -0.05 18.15 15.01
N ARG A 228 1.16 17.60 15.13
CA ARG A 228 1.48 16.46 16.00
C ARG A 228 2.64 16.83 16.93
N PRO A 229 2.72 16.27 18.15
CA PRO A 229 3.89 16.49 19.00
C PRO A 229 5.16 16.03 18.26
N ALA A 230 6.27 16.75 18.41
CA ALA A 230 7.54 16.38 17.79
C ALA A 230 8.40 15.61 18.81
N GLY A 231 8.80 14.37 18.49
CA GLY A 231 9.69 13.57 19.34
C GLY A 231 9.88 12.12 18.87
N PRO A 232 10.97 11.45 19.30
CA PRO A 232 11.20 10.03 19.00
C PRO A 232 10.22 9.14 19.77
N GLY A 233 9.52 8.24 19.08
CA GLY A 233 8.74 7.15 19.72
C GLY A 233 7.23 7.11 19.44
N GLN A 234 6.68 7.88 18.50
CA GLN A 234 5.22 7.92 18.29
C GLN A 234 4.63 6.74 17.52
N LEU A 235 5.42 6.01 16.72
CA LEU A 235 4.91 4.91 15.90
C LEU A 235 5.63 3.62 16.25
N ARG A 236 4.86 2.56 16.54
CA ARG A 236 5.40 1.19 16.62
C ARG A 236 5.97 0.83 15.24
N LEU A 237 6.97 -0.06 15.17
CA LEU A 237 7.58 -0.47 13.89
C LEU A 237 6.53 -0.96 12.88
N VAL A 238 5.52 -1.70 13.35
CA VAL A 238 4.40 -2.18 12.54
C VAL A 238 3.53 -1.04 12.01
N GLU A 239 3.31 0.02 12.80
CA GLU A 239 2.56 1.20 12.38
C GLU A 239 3.34 2.02 11.37
N LEU A 240 4.66 2.17 11.57
CA LEU A 240 5.56 2.84 10.62
C LEU A 240 5.61 2.10 9.29
N LEU A 241 5.86 0.79 9.30
CA LEU A 241 5.88 -0.05 8.09
C LEU A 241 4.51 -0.07 7.41
N GLY A 242 3.42 -0.16 8.18
CA GLY A 242 2.06 -0.08 7.67
C GLY A 242 1.76 1.26 7.00
N ARG A 243 2.19 2.39 7.58
CA ARG A 243 2.01 3.72 6.97
C ARG A 243 2.82 3.89 5.68
N LEU A 244 4.05 3.38 5.65
CA LEU A 244 4.88 3.35 4.43
C LEU A 244 4.21 2.52 3.32
N HIS A 245 3.59 1.40 3.68
CA HIS A 245 2.91 0.49 2.76
C HIS A 245 1.55 1.02 2.28
N LYS A 246 0.79 1.69 3.16
CA LYS A 246 -0.57 2.21 2.93
C LYS A 246 -0.70 3.39 1.97
N THR A 247 0.40 3.78 1.32
CA THR A 247 0.36 4.77 0.24
C THR A 247 -0.57 4.32 -0.91
N HIS A 248 -0.98 3.03 -0.97
CA HIS A 248 -2.09 2.52 -1.80
C HIS A 248 -2.94 1.50 -1.02
N HIS A 249 -4.28 1.55 -1.13
CA HIS A 249 -5.21 0.75 -0.29
C HIS A 249 -5.67 -0.55 -0.97
N PHE A 250 -5.91 -1.62 -0.19
CA PHE A 250 -6.58 -2.86 -0.63
C PHE A 250 -7.74 -3.25 0.30
N PRO A 251 -8.84 -3.83 -0.26
CA PRO A 251 -9.97 -4.35 0.49
C PRO A 251 -9.76 -5.80 0.96
N VAL A 252 -10.50 -6.20 2.01
CA VAL A 252 -10.33 -7.45 2.78
C VAL A 252 -11.60 -8.29 2.67
N HIS A 253 -11.74 -9.27 1.77
CA HIS A 253 -12.73 -10.39 1.82
C HIS A 253 -12.24 -11.63 1.02
N GLY A 254 -12.85 -12.79 1.31
CA GLY A 254 -12.60 -14.15 0.80
C GLY A 254 -13.01 -14.45 -0.66
N ASP A 255 -12.87 -13.49 -1.58
CA ASP A 255 -13.12 -13.67 -3.02
C ASP A 255 -11.77 -13.74 -3.79
N MET A 256 -11.70 -13.56 -5.12
CA MET A 256 -10.43 -13.39 -5.85
C MET A 256 -9.46 -12.37 -5.22
N ALA A 257 -9.95 -11.42 -4.43
CA ALA A 257 -9.18 -10.51 -3.60
C ALA A 257 -8.40 -11.22 -2.47
N TRP A 258 -8.93 -12.29 -1.87
CA TRP A 258 -8.18 -13.13 -0.92
C TRP A 258 -7.11 -13.95 -1.63
N LEU A 259 -7.41 -14.50 -2.82
CA LEU A 259 -6.40 -15.13 -3.67
C LEU A 259 -5.31 -14.13 -4.05
N PHE A 260 -5.68 -12.89 -4.37
CA PHE A 260 -4.75 -11.80 -4.61
C PHE A 260 -3.90 -11.47 -3.38
N ALA A 261 -4.50 -11.40 -2.19
CA ALA A 261 -3.77 -11.19 -0.93
C ALA A 261 -2.79 -12.36 -0.66
N LEU A 262 -3.23 -13.61 -0.86
CA LEU A 262 -2.38 -14.78 -0.79
C LEU A 262 -1.24 -14.72 -1.80
N PHE A 263 -1.48 -14.31 -3.04
CA PHE A 263 -0.43 -14.11 -4.04
C PHE A 263 0.51 -12.96 -3.68
N ALA A 264 0.00 -11.89 -3.07
CA ALA A 264 0.80 -10.80 -2.56
C ALA A 264 1.72 -11.29 -1.43
N ASP A 265 1.22 -12.13 -0.52
CA ASP A 265 2.01 -12.74 0.55
C ASP A 265 3.04 -13.72 0.00
N ILE A 266 2.66 -14.60 -0.94
CA ILE A 266 3.59 -15.50 -1.64
C ILE A 266 4.67 -14.69 -2.36
N THR A 267 4.30 -13.59 -3.01
CA THR A 267 5.25 -12.69 -3.67
C THR A 267 6.19 -12.05 -2.65
N GLY A 268 5.66 -11.53 -1.53
CA GLY A 268 6.45 -10.98 -0.43
C GLY A 268 7.43 -12.00 0.15
N ILE A 269 6.98 -13.23 0.43
CA ILE A 269 7.81 -14.33 0.92
C ILE A 269 8.87 -14.71 -0.13
N THR A 270 8.50 -14.83 -1.40
CA THR A 270 9.42 -15.17 -2.49
C THR A 270 10.51 -14.11 -2.64
N LEU A 271 10.13 -12.84 -2.52
CA LEU A 271 11.04 -11.70 -2.51
C LEU A 271 12.01 -11.76 -1.32
N VAL A 272 11.54 -12.09 -0.12
CA VAL A 272 12.38 -12.30 1.07
C VAL A 272 13.34 -13.48 0.85
N VAL A 273 12.85 -14.62 0.37
CA VAL A 273 13.68 -15.81 0.10
C VAL A 273 14.70 -15.54 -1.00
N TRP A 274 14.31 -14.84 -2.07
CA TRP A 274 15.21 -14.40 -3.13
C TRP A 274 16.32 -13.48 -2.60
N ALA A 275 15.93 -12.53 -1.75
CA ALA A 275 16.85 -11.61 -1.09
C ALA A 275 17.87 -12.37 -0.19
N LEU A 276 17.39 -13.28 0.67
CA LEU A 276 18.22 -14.08 1.57
C LEU A 276 19.11 -15.09 0.82
N SER A 277 18.58 -15.75 -0.21
CA SER A 277 19.35 -16.69 -1.03
C SER A 277 20.42 -15.97 -1.88
N GLY A 278 20.13 -14.77 -2.38
CA GLY A 278 21.12 -13.90 -3.02
C GLY A 278 22.28 -13.54 -2.07
N LEU A 279 21.95 -13.18 -0.83
CA LEU A 279 22.93 -12.91 0.22
C LEU A 279 23.79 -14.16 0.54
N ALA A 280 23.16 -15.33 0.68
CA ALA A 280 23.85 -16.59 0.94
C ALA A 280 24.78 -17.00 -0.22
N MET A 281 24.32 -16.89 -1.47
CA MET A 281 25.14 -17.17 -2.66
C MET A 281 26.32 -16.22 -2.78
N TRP A 282 26.11 -14.92 -2.54
CA TRP A 282 27.19 -13.95 -2.50
C TRP A 282 28.22 -14.29 -1.43
N TRP A 283 27.76 -14.64 -0.22
CA TRP A 283 28.64 -15.01 0.88
C TRP A 283 29.52 -16.24 0.54
N GLN A 284 29.03 -17.17 -0.28
CA GLN A 284 29.82 -18.31 -0.74
C GLN A 284 30.96 -17.90 -1.71
N MET A 285 30.85 -16.76 -2.39
CA MET A 285 31.89 -16.27 -3.31
C MET A 285 32.97 -15.45 -2.57
N LYS A 286 33.97 -16.17 -2.04
CA LYS A 286 35.09 -15.62 -1.24
C LYS A 286 35.72 -14.33 -1.81
N PRO A 287 36.04 -14.21 -3.12
CA PRO A 287 36.73 -13.03 -3.65
C PRO A 287 35.87 -11.75 -3.67
N THR A 288 34.55 -11.88 -3.68
CA THR A 288 33.62 -10.75 -3.82
C THR A 288 33.02 -10.28 -2.50
N ARG A 289 33.45 -10.87 -1.36
CA ARG A 289 32.92 -10.54 -0.03
C ARG A 289 33.23 -9.12 0.43
N VAL A 290 34.39 -8.56 0.09
CA VAL A 290 34.70 -7.18 0.50
C VAL A 290 33.85 -6.19 -0.30
N ILE A 291 33.79 -6.37 -1.62
CA ILE A 291 33.02 -5.49 -2.52
C ILE A 291 31.52 -5.57 -2.21
N GLY A 292 30.98 -6.77 -2.01
CA GLY A 292 29.58 -6.90 -1.64
C GLY A 292 29.26 -6.39 -0.24
N ALA A 293 30.20 -6.47 0.72
CA ALA A 293 29.98 -5.92 2.05
C ALA A 293 29.93 -4.39 1.99
N LEU A 294 30.81 -3.78 1.18
CA LEU A 294 30.75 -2.35 0.89
C LEU A 294 29.42 -1.98 0.20
N ALA A 295 28.99 -2.75 -0.79
CA ALA A 295 27.72 -2.52 -1.48
C ALA A 295 26.51 -2.61 -0.53
N ILE A 296 26.48 -3.62 0.36
CA ILE A 296 25.44 -3.75 1.39
C ILE A 296 25.49 -2.58 2.37
N ALA A 297 26.68 -2.18 2.82
CA ALA A 297 26.83 -1.03 3.73
C ALA A 297 26.29 0.26 3.10
N VAL A 298 26.60 0.51 1.81
CA VAL A 298 26.05 1.64 1.06
C VAL A 298 24.54 1.52 0.91
N ALA A 299 24.01 0.34 0.58
CA ALA A 299 22.57 0.11 0.44
C ALA A 299 21.82 0.33 1.77
N VAL A 300 22.37 -0.14 2.89
CA VAL A 300 21.81 0.06 4.24
C VAL A 300 21.88 1.54 4.64
N ALA A 301 22.99 2.23 4.37
CA ALA A 301 23.12 3.65 4.64
C ALA A 301 22.12 4.48 3.81
N ALA A 302 21.97 4.17 2.52
CA ALA A 302 20.99 4.81 1.65
C ALA A 302 19.56 4.52 2.11
N ALA A 303 19.24 3.27 2.46
CA ALA A 303 17.94 2.90 3.01
C ALA A 303 17.66 3.63 4.33
N ALA A 304 18.62 3.71 5.25
CA ALA A 304 18.48 4.45 6.50
C ALA A 304 18.26 5.96 6.26
N LEU A 305 18.95 6.55 5.29
CA LEU A 305 18.81 7.96 4.94
C LEU A 305 17.42 8.26 4.35
N VAL A 306 16.96 7.44 3.41
CA VAL A 306 15.61 7.57 2.84
C VAL A 306 14.55 7.32 3.92
N MET A 307 14.68 6.25 4.71
CA MET A 307 13.76 5.95 5.81
C MET A 307 13.69 7.09 6.83
N ARG A 308 14.82 7.74 7.15
CA ARG A 308 14.85 8.92 8.02
C ARG A 308 14.14 10.11 7.40
N GLY A 309 14.36 10.36 6.10
CA GLY A 309 13.67 11.41 5.36
C GLY A 309 12.16 11.18 5.35
N THR A 310 11.72 10.01 4.93
CA THR A 310 10.31 9.63 4.88
C THR A 310 9.67 9.60 6.28
N ALA A 311 10.37 9.13 7.31
CA ALA A 311 9.88 9.18 8.68
C ALA A 311 9.69 10.62 9.17
N THR A 312 10.55 11.55 8.73
CA THR A 312 10.39 12.98 9.05
C THR A 312 9.15 13.55 8.37
N GLU A 313 8.86 13.16 7.13
CA GLU A 313 7.63 13.56 6.43
C GLU A 313 6.36 13.02 7.10
N ILE A 314 6.35 11.75 7.50
CA ILE A 314 5.19 11.08 8.14
C ILE A 314 4.89 11.66 9.54
N GLN A 315 5.86 12.34 10.16
CA GLN A 315 5.67 13.03 11.44
C GLN A 315 4.89 14.35 11.31
N PHE A 316 4.66 14.85 10.09
CA PHE A 316 3.71 15.91 9.80
C PHE A 316 2.38 15.30 9.34
N GLY A 317 1.28 16.00 9.61
CA GLY A 317 -0.06 15.58 9.18
C GLY A 317 -1.14 16.06 10.11
N ASN A 318 -2.37 16.09 9.60
CA ASN A 318 -3.54 16.56 10.34
C ASN A 318 -3.99 15.50 11.36
N VAL A 319 -4.45 15.96 12.54
CA VAL A 319 -5.07 15.13 13.58
C VAL A 319 -6.56 15.02 13.34
N GLN A 320 -7.19 16.03 12.72
CA GLN A 320 -8.64 16.04 12.44
C GLN A 320 -9.04 15.35 11.12
N GLY A 321 -8.08 14.94 10.28
CA GLY A 321 -8.34 14.32 8.97
C GLY A 321 -8.52 12.79 8.99
N GLU A 322 -8.25 12.12 10.11
CA GLU A 322 -8.52 10.69 10.28
C GLU A 322 -9.98 10.53 10.74
N GLY A 323 -10.91 10.74 9.80
CA GLY A 323 -12.31 10.28 9.95
C GLY A 323 -12.37 8.75 10.11
N PRO A 324 -13.49 8.20 10.60
CA PRO A 324 -13.63 6.82 11.09
C PRO A 324 -13.06 5.73 10.18
#